data_AF-A0A9Q5HWL8-F1
#
_entry.id   AF-A0A9Q5HWL8-F1
#
_cell.length_a   1.000
_cell.length_b   1.000
_cell.length_c   1.000
_cell.angle_alpha   90.00
_cell.angle_beta   90.00
_cell.angle_gamma   90.00
#
_symmetry.space_group_name_H-M   'P 1'
#
loop_
_entity.id
_entity.type
_entity.pdbx_description
1 polymer ?
#
loop_
_entity_poly.entity_id
_entity_poly.type
_entity_poly.pdbx_seq_one_letter_code
_entity_poly.pdbx_strand_id
1 'polypeptide(L)'
;MSTYPNFNGYNYGAQAWRTQDKVVVYVSPRQPVPDMVPYELHEHVFPDDWHSRVLAIRDLAFRYYHPMIERLWLIVASLAVIIIPIALYQVIFNALYENQLPHTAEHFYRARAVSFAVFIGTFVVFWAPMLIWKALGKRRLRKLTQGWEKVDRAGKPPSAFVPVWKAKMPTVFKSTCVVTITTPPSARPTLFHPNAYLPSYINPPVDAGTGAAYYYPYAPGQTGLPRMSVAGTLPSYQAEPGKDKYFEDVKV
;
A
#
# COMPACT_ATOMS: atom_id res chain seq x y z
N MET A 1 10.34 -15.38 -9.62
CA MET A 1 10.53 -14.89 -8.25
C MET A 1 10.55 -13.37 -8.32
N SER A 2 9.42 -12.69 -8.04
CA SER A 2 9.30 -11.24 -8.21
C SER A 2 9.69 -10.56 -6.90
N THR A 3 10.86 -9.93 -6.91
CA THR A 3 11.38 -9.09 -5.84
C THR A 3 10.59 -7.78 -5.82
N TYR A 4 9.63 -7.67 -4.90
CA TYR A 4 9.06 -6.37 -4.55
C TYR A 4 10.12 -5.61 -3.76
N PRO A 5 10.57 -4.42 -4.21
CA PRO A 5 11.50 -3.63 -3.41
C PRO A 5 10.82 -3.27 -2.07
N ASN A 6 11.59 -3.41 -0.99
CA ASN A 6 11.19 -3.04 0.36
C ASN A 6 10.89 -1.54 0.40
N PHE A 7 9.62 -1.18 0.25
CA PHE A 7 9.18 0.20 0.39
C PHE A 7 8.94 0.49 1.87
N ASN A 8 9.96 1.05 2.54
CA ASN A 8 9.82 1.67 3.85
C ASN A 8 9.02 2.98 3.67
N GLY A 9 7.71 2.90 3.93
CA GLY A 9 6.72 3.94 3.65
C GLY A 9 6.80 5.18 4.53
N TYR A 10 7.92 5.91 4.48
CA TYR A 10 8.06 7.16 5.23
C TYR A 10 8.07 8.43 4.36
N ASN A 11 8.59 8.46 3.14
CA ASN A 11 8.86 9.77 2.48
C ASN A 11 8.50 9.93 1.00
N TYR A 12 7.89 8.93 0.37
CA TYR A 12 7.42 9.07 -1.00
C TYR A 12 5.91 8.98 -0.99
N GLY A 13 5.25 10.04 -1.47
CA GLY A 13 3.82 10.05 -1.75
C GLY A 13 3.44 8.83 -2.59
N ALA A 14 2.15 8.53 -2.65
CA ALA A 14 1.59 7.38 -3.35
C ALA A 14 1.90 7.39 -4.86
N GLN A 15 3.16 7.21 -5.25
CA GLN A 15 3.57 7.22 -6.64
C GLN A 15 3.04 5.95 -7.28
N ALA A 16 2.36 6.13 -8.41
CA ALA A 16 2.07 5.03 -9.29
C ALA A 16 3.40 4.46 -9.79
N TRP A 17 3.46 3.15 -9.99
CA TRP A 17 4.59 2.45 -10.56
C TRP A 17 4.09 1.59 -11.70
N ARG A 18 4.80 1.59 -12.83
CA ARG A 18 4.45 0.72 -13.94
C ARG A 18 5.10 -0.65 -13.81
N THR A 19 4.32 -1.69 -14.10
CA THR A 19 4.78 -2.99 -14.58
C THR A 19 4.29 -3.16 -16.04
N GLN A 20 4.87 -4.08 -16.82
CA GLN A 20 4.64 -4.21 -18.28
C GLN A 20 3.18 -4.02 -18.73
N ASP A 21 2.23 -4.63 -18.02
CA ASP A 21 0.80 -4.72 -18.35
C ASP A 21 -0.13 -4.01 -17.33
N LYS A 22 0.43 -3.33 -16.34
CA LYS A 22 -0.33 -2.80 -15.21
C LYS A 22 0.33 -1.61 -14.54
N VAL A 23 -0.49 -0.70 -14.05
CA VAL A 23 -0.09 0.34 -13.10
C VAL A 23 -0.37 -0.15 -11.68
N VAL A 24 0.60 0.02 -10.79
CA VAL A 24 0.52 -0.32 -9.37
C VAL A 24 0.60 0.97 -8.56
N VAL A 25 -0.41 1.24 -7.75
CA VAL A 25 -0.44 2.39 -6.84
C VAL A 25 -0.39 1.89 -5.40
N TYR A 26 0.54 2.41 -4.63
CA TYR A 26 0.62 2.14 -3.19
C TYR A 26 -0.13 3.22 -2.44
N VAL A 27 -1.11 2.81 -1.64
CA VAL A 27 -1.97 3.72 -0.88
C VAL A 27 -1.78 3.43 0.60
N SER A 28 -1.52 4.48 1.39
CA SER A 28 -1.32 4.40 2.84
C SER A 28 -2.33 5.30 3.56
N PRO A 29 -2.66 5.04 4.85
CA PRO A 29 -3.74 5.77 5.53
C PRO A 29 -3.39 7.23 5.83
N ARG A 30 -2.09 7.53 5.98
CA ARG A 30 -1.58 8.88 6.30
C ARG A 30 -0.97 9.60 5.10
N GLN A 31 -1.01 9.00 3.92
CA GLN A 31 -0.45 9.59 2.71
C GLN A 31 -1.57 10.21 1.87
N PRO A 32 -1.30 11.35 1.22
CA PRO A 32 -2.21 11.88 0.22
C PRO A 32 -2.36 10.87 -0.93
N VAL A 33 -3.55 10.83 -1.49
CA VAL A 33 -3.85 10.07 -2.71
C VAL A 33 -3.15 10.76 -3.88
N PRO A 34 -2.61 10.03 -4.87
CA PRO A 34 -2.00 10.68 -6.02
C PRO A 34 -3.08 11.34 -6.87
N ASP A 35 -2.93 12.63 -7.13
CA ASP A 35 -3.90 13.43 -7.89
C ASP A 35 -3.73 13.27 -9.40
N MET A 36 -2.52 12.90 -9.85
CA MET A 36 -2.21 12.75 -11.26
C MET A 36 -2.56 11.35 -11.77
N VAL A 37 -3.33 11.31 -12.86
CA VAL A 37 -3.60 10.07 -13.61
C VAL A 37 -2.34 9.64 -14.35
N PRO A 38 -1.92 8.37 -14.24
CA PRO A 38 -0.89 7.78 -15.08
C PRO A 38 -1.13 8.02 -16.57
N TYR A 39 -0.07 8.31 -17.31
CA TYR A 39 -0.17 8.62 -18.74
C TYR A 39 -0.90 7.52 -19.54
N GLU A 40 -0.65 6.26 -19.23
CA GLU A 40 -1.26 5.11 -19.92
C GLU A 40 -2.78 5.00 -19.72
N LEU A 41 -3.30 5.65 -18.69
CA LEU A 41 -4.71 5.62 -18.31
C LEU A 41 -5.43 6.93 -18.65
N HIS A 42 -4.70 7.95 -19.12
CA HIS A 42 -5.23 9.30 -19.32
C HIS A 42 -6.40 9.34 -20.32
N GLU A 43 -6.33 8.52 -21.38
CA GLU A 43 -7.41 8.39 -22.37
C GLU A 43 -8.61 7.55 -21.89
N HIS A 44 -8.46 6.83 -20.77
CA HIS A 44 -9.40 5.81 -20.34
C HIS A 44 -10.09 6.10 -19.00
N VAL A 45 -9.50 6.98 -18.18
CA VAL A 45 -9.94 7.34 -16.83
C VAL A 45 -9.82 8.85 -16.68
N PHE A 46 -10.95 9.50 -16.35
CA PHE A 46 -10.94 10.94 -16.06
C PHE A 46 -10.24 11.24 -14.73
N PRO A 47 -9.59 12.41 -14.58
CA PRO A 47 -8.91 12.80 -13.34
C PRO A 47 -9.80 12.77 -12.09
N ASP A 48 -11.04 13.23 -12.20
CA ASP A 48 -11.99 13.24 -11.08
C ASP A 48 -12.40 11.81 -10.67
N ASP A 49 -12.63 10.94 -11.66
CA ASP A 49 -12.92 9.52 -11.43
C ASP A 49 -11.72 8.81 -10.79
N TRP A 50 -10.50 9.15 -11.21
CA TRP A 50 -9.29 8.60 -10.61
C TRP A 50 -9.20 8.96 -9.13
N HIS A 51 -9.26 10.26 -8.82
CA HIS A 51 -9.09 10.74 -7.45
C HIS A 51 -10.18 10.17 -6.53
N SER A 52 -11.45 10.21 -6.96
CA SER A 52 -12.58 9.66 -6.20
C SER A 52 -12.49 8.15 -5.98
N ARG A 53 -12.08 7.37 -6.99
CA ARG A 53 -11.93 5.90 -6.86
C ARG A 53 -10.78 5.53 -5.93
N VAL A 54 -9.63 6.20 -6.02
CA VAL A 54 -8.49 5.90 -5.15
C VAL A 54 -8.79 6.31 -3.70
N LEU A 55 -9.47 7.44 -3.47
CA LEU A 55 -9.99 7.80 -2.15
C LEU A 55 -10.97 6.77 -1.60
N ALA A 56 -11.95 6.34 -2.40
CA ALA A 56 -12.92 5.34 -1.99
C ALA A 56 -12.26 3.99 -1.65
N ILE A 57 -11.25 3.57 -2.41
CA ILE A 57 -10.43 2.39 -2.09
C ILE A 57 -9.70 2.58 -0.77
N ARG A 58 -9.03 3.74 -0.57
CA ARG A 58 -8.29 4.06 0.66
C ARG A 58 -9.21 3.93 1.86
N ASP A 59 -10.30 4.67 1.84
CA ASP A 59 -11.20 4.80 3.00
C ASP A 59 -11.83 3.45 3.33
N LEU A 60 -12.24 2.67 2.32
CA LEU A 60 -12.75 1.32 2.53
C LEU A 60 -11.66 0.36 3.04
N ALA A 61 -10.46 0.39 2.45
CA ALA A 61 -9.36 -0.48 2.85
C ALA A 61 -8.94 -0.24 4.30
N PHE A 62 -8.87 1.02 4.73
CA PHE A 62 -8.43 1.38 6.07
C PHE A 62 -9.52 1.35 7.14
N ARG A 63 -10.80 1.38 6.76
CA ARG A 63 -11.92 1.09 7.68
C ARG A 63 -11.86 -0.31 8.30
N TYR A 64 -11.24 -1.26 7.61
CA TYR A 64 -11.07 -2.65 8.08
C TYR A 64 -9.64 -2.96 8.57
N TYR A 65 -8.82 -1.93 8.76
CA TYR A 65 -7.42 -2.08 9.16
C TYR A 65 -7.17 -1.42 10.52
N HIS A 66 -7.01 -2.26 11.55
CA HIS A 66 -6.69 -1.81 12.91
C HIS A 66 -5.42 -2.50 13.41
N PRO A 67 -4.22 -2.01 13.04
CA PRO A 67 -2.98 -2.76 13.22
C PRO A 67 -2.70 -3.14 14.67
N MET A 68 -3.01 -2.26 15.62
CA MET A 68 -2.76 -2.54 17.05
C MET A 68 -3.69 -3.62 17.58
N ILE A 69 -4.99 -3.52 17.28
CA ILE A 69 -5.99 -4.52 17.70
C ILE A 69 -5.70 -5.86 17.04
N GLU A 70 -5.39 -5.86 15.74
CA GLU A 70 -5.09 -7.09 14.99
C GLU A 70 -3.85 -7.80 15.53
N ARG A 71 -2.78 -7.06 15.87
CA ARG A 71 -1.56 -7.63 16.44
C ARG A 71 -1.80 -8.17 17.84
N LEU A 72 -2.46 -7.40 18.69
CA LEU A 72 -2.79 -7.83 20.06
C LEU A 72 -3.68 -9.07 20.03
N TRP A 73 -4.73 -9.07 19.20
CA TRP A 73 -5.62 -10.21 19.04
C TRP A 73 -4.88 -11.44 18.53
N LEU A 74 -3.96 -11.29 17.56
CA LEU A 74 -3.15 -12.40 17.05
C LEU A 74 -2.26 -13.01 18.14
N ILE A 75 -1.63 -12.19 18.98
CA ILE A 75 -0.82 -12.66 20.12
C ILE A 75 -1.70 -13.42 21.11
N VAL A 76 -2.82 -12.81 21.54
CA VAL A 76 -3.74 -13.42 22.50
C VAL A 76 -4.32 -14.73 21.95
N ALA A 77 -4.76 -14.75 20.70
CA ALA A 77 -5.27 -15.95 20.03
C ALA A 77 -4.20 -17.05 19.94
N SER A 78 -2.95 -16.70 19.63
CA SER A 78 -1.86 -17.67 19.53
C SER A 78 -1.52 -18.29 20.89
N LEU A 79 -1.49 -17.47 21.95
CA LEU A 79 -1.27 -17.95 23.32
C LEU A 79 -2.45 -18.80 23.81
N ALA A 80 -3.69 -18.37 23.55
CA ALA A 80 -4.90 -19.07 23.97
C ALA A 80 -4.98 -20.49 23.38
N VAL A 81 -4.60 -20.67 22.11
CA VAL A 81 -4.58 -21.99 21.45
C VAL A 81 -3.61 -22.97 22.11
N ILE A 82 -2.60 -22.50 22.84
CA ILE A 82 -1.64 -23.34 23.57
C ILE A 82 -2.07 -23.52 25.03
N ILE A 83 -2.34 -22.41 25.71
CA ILE A 83 -2.60 -22.39 27.16
C ILE A 83 -3.90 -23.10 27.50
N ILE A 84 -4.98 -22.84 26.74
CA ILE A 84 -6.32 -23.38 27.06
C ILE A 84 -6.33 -24.92 26.96
N PRO A 85 -5.85 -25.55 25.86
CA PRO A 85 -5.82 -27.01 25.79
C PRO A 85 -4.95 -27.66 26.86
N ILE A 86 -3.81 -27.06 27.23
CA ILE A 86 -2.94 -27.57 28.31
C ILE A 86 -3.65 -27.51 29.66
N ALA A 87 -4.26 -26.36 29.98
CA ALA A 87 -4.97 -26.17 31.25
C ALA A 87 -6.20 -27.09 31.35
N LEU A 88 -6.95 -27.23 30.26
CA LEU A 88 -8.14 -28.09 30.23
C LEU A 88 -7.78 -29.58 30.15
N TYR A 89 -6.59 -29.95 29.68
CA TYR A 89 -6.17 -31.36 29.62
C TYR A 89 -6.23 -32.02 30.99
N GLN A 90 -5.73 -31.35 32.04
CA GLN A 90 -5.77 -31.89 33.41
C GLN A 90 -7.21 -32.08 33.90
N VAL A 91 -8.09 -31.12 33.60
CA VAL A 91 -9.51 -31.19 33.97
C VAL A 91 -10.21 -32.34 33.24
N ILE A 92 -9.97 -32.48 31.94
CA ILE A 92 -10.52 -33.57 31.11
C ILE A 92 -10.02 -34.92 31.63
N PHE A 93 -8.73 -35.02 31.95
CA PHE A 93 -8.13 -36.25 32.46
C PHE A 93 -8.76 -36.63 33.81
N ASN A 94 -8.79 -35.72 34.78
CA ASN A 94 -9.38 -36.00 36.08
C ASN A 94 -10.87 -36.41 35.94
N ALA A 95 -11.66 -35.65 35.17
CA ALA A 95 -13.08 -35.95 34.98
C ALA A 95 -13.36 -37.30 34.30
N LEU A 96 -12.46 -37.77 33.42
CA LEU A 96 -12.64 -39.05 32.71
C LEU A 96 -12.17 -40.25 33.54
N TYR A 97 -11.22 -40.05 34.46
CA TYR A 97 -10.54 -41.12 35.20
C TYR A 97 -11.01 -41.27 36.67
N GLU A 98 -11.77 -40.32 37.22
CA GLU A 98 -12.19 -40.30 38.63
C GLU A 98 -13.15 -41.44 39.03
N ASN A 99 -13.85 -42.08 38.09
CA ASN A 99 -14.93 -43.04 38.40
C ASN A 99 -14.85 -44.42 37.70
N GLN A 100 -13.84 -44.71 36.88
CA GLN A 100 -13.82 -45.94 36.06
C GLN A 100 -12.43 -46.60 36.03
N LEU A 101 -12.26 -47.60 36.91
CA LEU A 101 -11.25 -48.65 36.82
C LEU A 101 -11.93 -49.91 36.24
N PRO A 102 -11.32 -50.65 35.31
CA PRO A 102 -9.93 -50.55 34.83
C PRO A 102 -9.74 -49.57 33.65
N HIS A 103 -8.58 -48.93 33.61
CA HIS A 103 -8.18 -48.04 32.52
C HIS A 103 -7.93 -48.84 31.23
N THR A 104 -8.97 -48.95 30.41
CA THR A 104 -8.90 -49.59 29.09
C THR A 104 -8.36 -48.62 28.04
N ALA A 105 -7.78 -49.17 26.96
CA ALA A 105 -7.24 -48.38 25.84
C ALA A 105 -8.28 -47.42 25.23
N GLU A 106 -9.57 -47.78 25.31
CA GLU A 106 -10.69 -46.95 24.84
C GLU A 106 -10.77 -45.60 25.58
N HIS A 107 -10.55 -45.57 26.90
CA HIS A 107 -10.60 -44.33 27.69
C HIS A 107 -9.49 -43.37 27.31
N PHE A 108 -8.32 -43.90 26.96
CA PHE A 108 -7.19 -43.11 26.49
C PHE A 108 -7.47 -42.42 25.14
N TYR A 109 -8.05 -43.15 24.18
CA TYR A 109 -8.44 -42.56 22.90
C TYR A 109 -9.59 -41.54 23.07
N ARG A 110 -10.53 -41.80 23.98
CA ARG A 110 -11.62 -40.88 24.28
C ARG A 110 -11.11 -39.57 24.89
N ALA A 111 -10.17 -39.62 25.84
CA ALA A 111 -9.54 -38.43 26.41
C ALA A 111 -8.85 -37.59 25.33
N ARG A 112 -8.07 -38.23 24.45
CA ARG A 112 -7.39 -37.55 23.33
C ARG A 112 -8.37 -36.92 22.34
N ALA A 113 -9.46 -37.60 22.01
CA ALA A 113 -10.48 -37.05 21.11
C ALA A 113 -11.13 -35.79 21.69
N VAL A 114 -11.43 -35.78 22.99
CA VAL A 114 -11.97 -34.59 23.68
C VAL A 114 -10.93 -33.47 23.70
N SER A 115 -9.67 -33.74 24.03
CA SER A 115 -8.62 -32.73 24.01
C SER A 115 -8.40 -32.14 22.61
N PHE A 116 -8.49 -32.97 21.57
CA PHE A 116 -8.40 -32.53 20.17
C PHE A 116 -9.60 -31.66 19.78
N ALA A 117 -10.81 -32.03 20.19
CA ALA A 117 -12.01 -31.22 19.98
C ALA A 117 -11.91 -29.85 20.67
N VAL A 118 -11.39 -29.81 21.90
CA VAL A 118 -11.13 -28.55 22.63
C VAL A 118 -10.10 -27.70 21.89
N PHE A 119 -8.99 -28.30 21.42
CA PHE A 119 -7.99 -27.59 20.64
C PHE A 119 -8.58 -26.95 19.37
N ILE A 120 -9.36 -27.70 18.58
CA ILE A 120 -10.03 -27.18 17.39
C ILE A 120 -11.04 -26.09 17.78
N GLY A 121 -11.84 -26.32 18.81
CA GLY A 121 -12.83 -25.36 19.30
C GLY A 121 -12.19 -24.02 19.68
N THR A 122 -11.12 -24.06 20.46
CA THR A 122 -10.33 -22.87 20.82
C THR A 122 -9.77 -22.18 19.58
N PHE A 123 -9.19 -22.94 18.65
CA PHE A 123 -8.68 -22.38 17.40
C PHE A 123 -9.76 -21.62 16.64
N VAL A 124 -10.93 -22.24 16.42
CA VAL A 124 -12.05 -21.61 15.70
C VAL A 124 -12.55 -20.38 16.44
N VAL A 125 -12.78 -20.44 17.75
CA VAL A 125 -13.31 -19.31 18.54
C VAL A 125 -12.40 -18.09 18.47
N PHE A 126 -11.09 -18.27 18.57
CA PHE A 126 -10.14 -17.16 18.56
C PHE A 126 -9.78 -16.67 17.16
N TRP A 127 -9.68 -17.56 16.16
CA TRP A 127 -9.29 -17.18 14.80
C TRP A 127 -10.47 -16.75 13.92
N ALA A 128 -11.66 -17.34 14.09
CA ALA A 128 -12.80 -17.08 13.20
C ALA A 128 -13.23 -15.59 13.18
N PRO A 129 -13.37 -14.87 14.31
CA PRO A 129 -13.79 -13.47 14.29
C PRO A 129 -12.86 -12.60 13.44
N MET A 130 -11.55 -12.79 13.58
CA MET A 130 -10.53 -12.06 12.83
C MET A 130 -10.57 -12.40 11.33
N LEU A 131 -10.70 -13.69 10.98
CA LEU A 131 -10.80 -14.14 9.60
C LEU A 131 -12.09 -13.64 8.92
N ILE A 132 -13.22 -13.68 9.62
CA ILE A 132 -14.52 -13.19 9.15
C ILE A 132 -14.44 -11.68 8.90
N TRP A 133 -13.91 -10.91 9.84
CA TRP A 133 -13.74 -9.46 9.70
C TRP A 133 -12.92 -9.11 8.46
N LYS A 134 -11.76 -9.77 8.27
CA LYS A 134 -10.92 -9.58 7.08
C LYS A 134 -11.61 -10.04 5.79
N ALA A 135 -12.38 -11.11 5.83
CA ALA A 135 -13.13 -11.60 4.67
C ALA A 135 -14.24 -10.61 4.26
N LEU A 136 -14.94 -10.02 5.22
CA LEU A 136 -15.97 -9.01 4.97
C LEU A 136 -15.37 -7.77 4.29
N GLY A 137 -14.26 -7.26 4.81
CA GLY A 137 -13.52 -6.17 4.18
C GLY A 137 -13.18 -6.50 2.72
N LYS A 138 -12.49 -7.63 2.48
CA LYS A 138 -12.09 -8.06 1.14
C LYS A 138 -13.28 -8.19 0.19
N ARG A 139 -14.41 -8.72 0.66
CA ARG A 139 -15.65 -8.85 -0.12
C ARG A 139 -16.21 -7.48 -0.50
N ARG A 140 -16.24 -6.52 0.42
CA ARG A 140 -16.73 -5.16 0.14
C ARG A 140 -15.84 -4.43 -0.86
N LEU A 141 -14.52 -4.52 -0.71
CA LEU A 141 -13.57 -3.92 -1.65
C LEU A 141 -13.70 -4.51 -3.05
N ARG A 142 -13.84 -5.84 -3.16
CA ARG A 142 -14.07 -6.51 -4.44
C ARG A 142 -15.40 -6.10 -5.07
N LYS A 143 -16.48 -6.00 -4.29
CA LYS A 143 -17.78 -5.53 -4.78
C LYS A 143 -17.69 -4.10 -5.32
N LEU A 144 -16.95 -3.22 -4.63
CA LEU A 144 -16.73 -1.85 -5.07
C LEU A 144 -16.06 -1.80 -6.45
N THR A 145 -14.92 -2.49 -6.62
CA THR A 145 -14.19 -2.48 -7.89
C THR A 145 -14.95 -3.17 -9.02
N GLN A 146 -15.67 -4.24 -8.72
CA GLN A 146 -16.56 -4.91 -9.69
C GLN A 146 -17.74 -4.04 -10.10
N GLY A 147 -18.25 -3.19 -9.20
CA GLY A 147 -19.29 -2.21 -9.51
C GLY A 147 -18.82 -1.22 -10.57
N TRP A 148 -17.63 -0.65 -10.38
CA TRP A 148 -17.03 0.26 -11.36
C TRP A 148 -16.76 -0.43 -12.70
N GLU A 149 -16.22 -1.64 -12.70
CA GLU A 149 -15.99 -2.39 -13.95
C GLU A 149 -17.28 -2.59 -14.75
N LYS A 150 -18.42 -2.87 -14.08
CA LYS A 150 -19.72 -3.00 -14.73
C LYS A 150 -20.20 -1.68 -15.34
N VAL A 151 -20.06 -0.58 -14.62
CA VAL A 151 -20.45 0.76 -15.10
C VAL A 151 -19.58 1.18 -16.29
N ASP A 152 -18.27 1.03 -16.16
CA ASP A 152 -17.32 1.39 -17.22
C ASP A 152 -17.52 0.55 -18.49
N ARG A 153 -17.88 -0.73 -18.34
CA ARG A 153 -18.19 -1.62 -19.46
C ARG A 153 -19.54 -1.32 -20.10
N ALA A 154 -20.52 -0.83 -19.36
CA ALA A 154 -21.83 -0.47 -19.90
C ALA A 154 -21.76 0.79 -20.78
N GLY A 155 -20.87 1.72 -20.47
CA GLY A 155 -20.68 2.96 -21.24
C GLY A 155 -19.76 2.85 -22.46
N LYS A 156 -19.14 1.69 -22.69
CA LYS A 156 -18.14 1.48 -23.75
C LYS A 156 -18.57 0.39 -24.73
N PRO A 157 -18.16 0.46 -26.01
CA PRO A 157 -18.48 -0.59 -26.98
C PRO A 157 -17.81 -1.92 -26.59
N PRO A 158 -18.36 -3.08 -27.02
CA PRO A 158 -17.88 -4.41 -26.57
C PRO A 158 -16.40 -4.70 -26.84
N SER A 159 -15.78 -4.04 -27.83
CA SER A 159 -14.37 -4.19 -28.21
C SER A 159 -13.44 -3.15 -27.59
N ALA A 160 -13.97 -2.14 -26.89
CA ALA A 160 -13.14 -1.11 -26.27
C ALA A 160 -12.43 -1.62 -25.01
N PHE A 161 -11.22 -1.12 -24.79
CA PHE A 161 -10.47 -1.40 -23.58
C PHE A 161 -11.12 -0.74 -22.36
N VAL A 162 -11.30 -1.55 -21.30
CA VAL A 162 -11.83 -1.10 -20.01
C VAL A 162 -10.77 -1.40 -18.94
N PRO A 163 -10.26 -0.38 -18.22
CA PRO A 163 -9.28 -0.60 -17.17
C PRO A 163 -9.91 -1.37 -16.00
N VAL A 164 -9.32 -2.52 -15.66
CA VAL A 164 -9.78 -3.35 -14.54
C VAL A 164 -9.03 -2.97 -13.28
N TRP A 165 -9.79 -2.56 -12.26
CA TRP A 165 -9.28 -2.18 -10.95
C TRP A 165 -9.24 -3.38 -10.01
N LYS A 166 -8.07 -3.66 -9.43
CA LYS A 166 -7.87 -4.68 -8.41
C LYS A 166 -7.17 -4.06 -7.21
N ALA A 167 -7.78 -4.14 -6.04
CA ALA A 167 -7.18 -3.64 -4.81
C ALA A 167 -6.91 -4.76 -3.82
N LYS A 168 -5.70 -4.76 -3.23
CA LYS A 168 -5.28 -5.68 -2.19
C LYS A 168 -5.25 -4.96 -0.85
N MET A 169 -6.03 -5.46 0.10
CA MET A 169 -6.08 -4.90 1.45
C MET A 169 -4.74 -5.03 2.19
N PRO A 170 -4.47 -4.10 3.12
CA PRO A 170 -3.39 -4.23 4.09
C PRO A 170 -3.47 -5.55 4.87
N THR A 171 -2.30 -6.11 5.16
CA THR A 171 -2.16 -7.33 5.98
C THR A 171 -1.76 -6.96 7.40
N VAL A 172 -1.84 -7.89 8.36
CA VAL A 172 -1.51 -7.62 9.78
C VAL A 172 -0.12 -6.98 9.97
N PHE A 173 0.84 -7.32 9.10
CA PHE A 173 2.20 -6.80 9.13
C PHE A 173 2.51 -5.72 8.09
N LYS A 174 1.60 -5.41 7.17
CA LYS A 174 1.80 -4.39 6.12
C LYS A 174 0.69 -3.36 6.14
N SER A 175 1.07 -2.10 6.31
CA SER A 175 0.16 -0.94 6.37
C SER A 175 -0.24 -0.37 5.02
N THR A 176 0.25 -0.93 3.92
CA THR A 176 0.00 -0.42 2.58
C THR A 176 -1.09 -1.22 1.88
N CYS A 177 -2.01 -0.50 1.25
CA CYS A 177 -2.95 -1.05 0.27
C CYS A 177 -2.29 -0.96 -1.11
N VAL A 178 -2.42 -2.02 -1.91
CA VAL A 178 -1.86 -2.06 -3.27
C VAL A 178 -3.00 -2.09 -4.26
N VAL A 179 -3.11 -1.05 -5.08
CA VAL A 179 -4.06 -0.95 -6.18
C VAL A 179 -3.34 -1.31 -7.46
N THR A 180 -3.95 -2.15 -8.29
CA THR A 180 -3.42 -2.60 -9.57
C THR A 180 -4.47 -2.34 -10.63
N ILE A 181 -4.07 -1.68 -11.70
CA ILE A 181 -4.94 -1.25 -12.78
C ILE A 181 -4.33 -1.75 -14.08
N THR A 182 -5.11 -2.45 -14.89
CA THR A 182 -4.62 -2.95 -16.19
C THR A 182 -4.42 -1.80 -17.17
N THR A 183 -3.37 -1.86 -17.97
CA THR A 183 -3.10 -0.89 -19.06
C THR A 183 -3.52 -1.47 -20.41
N PRO A 184 -3.88 -0.63 -21.40
CA PRO A 184 -4.19 -1.12 -22.74
C PRO A 184 -2.95 -1.75 -23.38
N PRO A 185 -3.10 -2.79 -24.23
CA PRO A 185 -1.97 -3.48 -24.86
C PRO A 185 -1.08 -2.57 -25.72
N SER A 186 -1.64 -1.47 -26.24
CA SER A 186 -0.97 -0.49 -27.09
C SER A 186 -0.26 0.63 -26.34
N ALA A 187 -0.47 0.80 -25.02
CA ALA A 187 0.15 1.89 -24.27
C ALA A 187 1.66 1.64 -24.12
N ARG A 188 2.47 2.35 -24.91
CA ARG A 188 3.93 2.35 -24.78
C ARG A 188 4.36 3.30 -23.66
N PRO A 189 5.32 2.91 -22.80
CA PRO A 189 5.87 3.81 -21.78
C PRO A 189 6.63 4.94 -22.47
N THR A 190 6.22 6.18 -22.21
CA THR A 190 6.97 7.35 -22.68
C THR A 190 7.77 7.90 -21.52
N LEU A 191 9.09 8.08 -21.69
CA LEU A 191 9.94 8.74 -20.68
C LEU A 191 9.86 10.27 -20.73
N PHE A 192 9.20 10.81 -21.75
CA PHE A 192 9.21 12.24 -22.09
C PHE A 192 7.90 12.96 -21.72
N HIS A 193 6.97 12.28 -21.04
CA HIS A 193 5.73 12.90 -20.57
C HIS A 193 5.96 13.52 -19.17
N PRO A 194 5.38 14.69 -18.85
CA PRO A 194 5.47 15.29 -17.50
C PRO A 194 5.04 14.32 -16.38
N ASN A 195 4.10 13.41 -16.70
CA ASN A 195 3.61 12.36 -15.79
C ASN A 195 4.26 10.98 -16.03
N ALA A 196 5.41 10.92 -16.72
CA ALA A 196 6.13 9.68 -16.95
C ALA A 196 6.70 9.12 -15.65
N TYR A 197 6.76 7.79 -15.54
CA TYR A 197 7.49 7.12 -14.47
C TYR A 197 8.97 7.41 -14.64
N LEU A 198 9.47 8.42 -13.92
CA LEU A 198 10.89 8.71 -13.89
C LEU A 198 11.62 7.53 -13.23
N PRO A 199 12.75 7.07 -13.81
CA PRO A 199 13.61 6.11 -13.15
C PRO A 199 13.97 6.58 -11.75
N SER A 200 14.12 5.66 -10.79
CA SER A 200 14.30 5.98 -9.37
C SER A 200 15.50 6.86 -9.02
N TYR A 201 16.43 7.07 -9.95
CA TYR A 201 17.58 7.97 -9.80
C TYR A 201 17.30 9.41 -10.27
N ILE A 202 16.16 9.66 -10.91
CA ILE A 202 15.67 10.99 -11.30
C ILE A 202 14.51 11.33 -10.36
N ASN A 203 14.78 12.11 -9.32
CA ASN A 203 13.72 12.62 -8.46
C ASN A 203 12.82 13.55 -9.31
N PRO A 204 11.48 13.41 -9.25
CA PRO A 204 10.59 14.38 -9.87
C PRO A 204 10.85 15.77 -9.28
N PRO A 205 10.63 16.85 -10.05
CA PRO A 205 10.67 18.21 -9.52
C PRO A 205 9.76 18.28 -8.30
N VAL A 206 10.32 18.66 -7.16
CA VAL A 206 9.52 18.95 -5.98
C VAL A 206 8.82 20.28 -6.27
N ASP A 207 7.49 20.26 -6.41
CA ASP A 207 6.72 21.47 -6.66
C ASP A 207 7.08 22.54 -5.63
N ALA A 208 7.55 23.68 -6.10
CA ALA A 208 8.01 24.82 -5.31
C ALA A 208 6.88 25.55 -4.54
N GLY A 209 5.69 24.93 -4.40
CA GLY A 209 4.52 25.49 -3.71
C GLY A 209 4.37 25.06 -2.25
N THR A 210 5.03 23.99 -1.82
CA THR A 210 5.02 23.54 -0.41
C THR A 210 6.44 23.19 0.05
N GLY A 211 7.26 24.23 0.19
CA GLY A 211 8.34 24.26 1.17
C GLY A 211 9.54 23.34 0.94
N ALA A 212 10.24 23.48 -0.17
CA ALA A 212 11.70 23.38 -0.20
C ALA A 212 12.19 23.89 -1.56
N ALA A 213 13.06 24.89 -1.49
CA ALA A 213 13.71 25.51 -2.62
C ALA A 213 14.33 24.46 -3.56
N TYR A 214 14.32 24.80 -4.85
CA TYR A 214 15.34 24.40 -5.81
C TYR A 214 16.59 23.90 -5.10
N TYR A 215 16.92 22.61 -5.24
CA TYR A 215 18.29 22.16 -4.99
C TYR A 215 19.14 22.74 -6.13
N TYR A 216 19.40 24.03 -5.99
CA TYR A 216 20.38 24.78 -6.73
C TYR A 216 21.65 24.62 -5.89
N PRO A 217 22.64 23.81 -6.32
CA PRO A 217 23.91 23.68 -5.59
C PRO A 217 24.73 24.97 -5.59
N TYR A 218 24.20 26.06 -6.17
CA TYR A 218 24.77 27.40 -6.19
C TYR A 218 23.94 28.42 -5.37
N ALA A 219 23.09 27.98 -4.45
CA ALA A 219 22.52 28.90 -3.46
C ALA A 219 23.68 29.54 -2.65
N PRO A 220 23.84 30.87 -2.68
CA PRO A 220 24.95 31.52 -2.00
C PRO A 220 24.69 31.45 -0.48
N GLY A 221 25.38 30.54 0.22
CA GLY A 221 25.19 30.47 1.66
C GLY A 221 25.76 29.29 2.44
N GLN A 222 26.60 28.41 1.87
CA GLN A 222 27.27 27.38 2.67
C GLN A 222 28.77 27.29 2.35
N THR A 223 29.56 27.85 3.27
CA THR A 223 31.00 27.63 3.39
C THR A 223 31.25 26.17 3.79
N GLY A 224 31.92 25.40 2.94
CA GLY A 224 32.51 24.13 3.38
C GLY A 224 32.59 22.96 2.40
N LEU A 225 32.11 23.05 1.16
CA LEU A 225 32.22 21.94 0.20
C LEU A 225 33.00 22.35 -1.08
N PRO A 226 33.94 21.51 -1.56
CA PRO A 226 34.75 21.83 -2.72
C PRO A 226 33.89 21.89 -4.00
N ARG A 227 34.10 22.96 -4.76
CA ARG A 227 33.44 23.22 -6.05
C ARG A 227 33.95 22.20 -7.08
N MET A 228 33.12 21.24 -7.48
CA MET A 228 33.37 20.48 -8.69
C MET A 228 32.64 21.13 -9.87
N SER A 229 33.39 21.33 -10.96
CA SER A 229 32.98 22.03 -12.17
C SER A 229 31.86 21.31 -12.92
N VAL A 230 30.79 22.04 -13.22
CA VAL A 230 29.83 21.64 -14.25
C VAL A 230 30.34 22.17 -15.58
N ALA A 231 30.81 21.27 -16.44
CA ALA A 231 31.00 21.56 -17.85
C ALA A 231 29.62 21.56 -18.53
N GLY A 232 29.17 22.71 -19.02
CA GLY A 232 27.90 22.85 -19.74
C GLY A 232 27.28 24.23 -19.62
N THR A 233 28.01 25.28 -20.00
CA THR A 233 27.52 26.66 -20.07
C THR A 233 26.61 26.85 -21.28
N LEU A 234 25.33 27.17 -21.05
CA LEU A 234 24.50 27.90 -22.03
C LEU A 234 24.85 29.40 -21.93
N PRO A 235 25.07 30.12 -23.05
CA PRO A 235 25.66 31.44 -23.04
C PRO A 235 24.58 32.53 -23.06
N SER A 236 24.47 33.29 -21.99
CA SER A 236 24.19 34.74 -21.99
C SER A 236 23.95 35.17 -20.53
N TYR A 237 24.55 36.28 -20.12
CA TYR A 237 24.66 36.81 -18.75
C TYR A 237 25.87 36.27 -17.95
N GLN A 238 27.05 36.74 -18.34
CA GLN A 238 28.16 36.87 -17.41
C GLN A 238 27.89 38.09 -16.51
N ALA A 239 27.65 37.84 -15.23
CA ALA A 239 27.70 38.90 -14.22
C ALA A 239 29.16 39.06 -13.77
N GLU A 240 29.71 40.27 -13.89
CA GLU A 240 31.03 40.58 -13.34
C GLU A 240 30.96 40.58 -11.80
N PRO A 241 31.93 39.95 -11.10
CA PRO A 241 31.90 39.89 -9.64
C PRO A 241 32.22 41.26 -9.04
N GLY A 242 31.30 41.83 -8.23
CA GLY A 242 31.61 42.95 -7.32
C GLY A 242 30.79 44.24 -7.45
N LYS A 243 29.62 44.25 -8.11
CA LYS A 243 28.71 45.42 -8.11
C LYS A 243 27.41 45.14 -7.36
N ASP A 244 27.15 45.94 -6.31
CA ASP A 244 25.99 45.80 -5.39
C ASP A 244 24.78 46.71 -5.72
N LYS A 245 24.68 47.29 -6.94
CA LYS A 245 23.51 48.11 -7.32
C LYS A 245 23.06 47.81 -8.76
N TYR A 246 21.78 47.44 -8.89
CA TYR A 246 21.17 46.95 -10.14
C TYR A 246 20.34 48.00 -10.90
N PHE A 247 20.34 49.27 -10.49
CA PHE A 247 19.60 50.32 -11.19
C PHE A 247 20.39 51.63 -11.17
N GLU A 248 20.90 52.02 -12.34
CA GLU A 248 21.13 53.42 -12.67
C GLU A 248 20.04 53.79 -13.70
N ASP A 249 19.16 54.70 -13.31
CA ASP A 249 18.22 55.36 -14.22
C ASP A 249 19.02 56.09 -15.30
N VAL A 250 19.06 55.53 -16.50
CA VAL A 250 19.50 56.28 -17.67
C VAL A 250 18.31 57.10 -18.15
N LYS A 251 18.30 58.38 -17.77
CA LYS A 251 17.53 59.40 -18.48
C LYS A 251 18.06 59.52 -19.89
N VAL A 252 17.19 59.31 -20.88
CA VAL A 252 17.18 60.05 -22.15
C VAL A 252 15.74 60.44 -22.42
#